data_AF-A0A800KIU3-F1
#
_entry.id   AF-A0A800KIU3-F1
#
_cell.length_a   1.000
_cell.length_b   1.000
_cell.length_c   1.000
_cell.angle_alpha   90.00
_cell.angle_beta   90.00
_cell.angle_gamma   90.00
#
_symmetry.space_group_name_H-M   'P 1'
#
loop_
_entity.id
_entity.type
_entity.pdbx_description
1 polymer ?
#
loop_
_entity_poly.entity_id
_entity_poly.type
_entity_poly.pdbx_seq_one_letter_code
_entity_poly.pdbx_strand_id
1 'polypeptide(L)'
;MSSKNLFVGLMSGTSLDGIDAVLVEIDGTNQDDFSWNQIAFMSRPYNKEYRNGLYGAIERGTPELLCQFNTSLGEQFGAAVCE
;
A
#
# COMPACT_ATOMS: atom_id res chain seq x y z
N MET A 1 -28.74 -8.78 7.93
CA MET A 1 -27.32 -9.12 7.67
C MET A 1 -26.50 -8.02 8.30
N SER A 2 -25.61 -8.34 9.24
CA SER A 2 -24.69 -7.33 9.79
C SER A 2 -23.77 -6.90 8.65
N SER A 3 -23.64 -5.59 8.43
CA SER A 3 -22.68 -5.06 7.46
C SER A 3 -21.27 -5.45 7.92
N LYS A 4 -20.50 -6.12 7.06
CA LYS A 4 -19.09 -6.41 7.32
C LYS A 4 -18.28 -5.13 7.15
N ASN A 5 -17.52 -4.77 8.16
CA ASN A 5 -16.65 -3.59 8.14
C ASN A 5 -15.29 -3.99 7.56
N LEU A 6 -15.20 -3.96 6.23
CA LEU A 6 -14.00 -4.33 5.49
C LEU A 6 -13.11 -3.12 5.23
N PHE A 7 -11.82 -3.27 5.49
CA PHE A 7 -10.80 -2.25 5.25
C PHE A 7 -9.61 -2.85 4.49
N VAL A 8 -8.96 -2.04 3.67
CA VAL A 8 -7.71 -2.40 3.00
C VAL A 8 -6.57 -1.58 3.59
N GLY A 9 -5.55 -2.25 4.10
CA GLY A 9 -4.29 -1.64 4.49
C GLY A 9 -3.27 -1.77 3.36
N LEU A 10 -2.58 -0.68 3.03
CA LEU A 10 -1.51 -0.66 2.01
C LEU A 10 -0.25 -0.07 2.62
N MET A 11 0.90 -0.68 2.35
CA MET A 11 2.20 -0.21 2.83
C MET A 11 3.30 -0.49 1.81
N SER A 12 4.24 0.44 1.65
CA SER A 12 5.51 0.23 0.94
C SER A 12 6.64 0.64 1.88
N GLY A 13 7.42 -0.32 2.36
CA GLY A 13 8.54 -0.07 3.24
C GLY A 13 9.68 0.71 2.58
N THR A 14 10.59 1.25 3.38
CA THR A 14 11.79 1.96 2.90
C THR A 14 12.81 1.05 2.22
N SER A 15 12.64 -0.26 2.28
CA SER A 15 13.44 -1.22 1.51
C SER A 15 13.13 -1.20 0.01
N LEU A 16 12.00 -0.58 -0.39
CA LEU A 16 11.54 -0.44 -1.79
C LEU A 16 11.39 -1.78 -2.52
N ASP A 17 10.99 -2.82 -1.80
CA ASP A 17 10.81 -4.16 -2.38
C ASP A 17 9.45 -4.33 -3.07
N GLY A 18 8.44 -3.55 -2.68
CA GLY A 18 7.10 -3.64 -3.24
C GLY A 18 6.04 -2.96 -2.38
N ILE A 19 4.78 -3.29 -2.67
CA ILE A 19 3.60 -2.87 -1.93
C ILE A 19 2.97 -4.10 -1.28
N ASP A 20 2.83 -4.05 0.03
CA ASP A 20 2.03 -5.00 0.79
C ASP A 20 0.59 -4.51 0.87
N ALA A 21 -0.36 -5.40 0.59
CA ALA A 21 -1.80 -5.14 0.69
C ALA A 21 -2.46 -6.18 1.58
N VAL A 22 -3.32 -5.73 2.51
CA VAL A 22 -4.05 -6.59 3.43
C VAL A 22 -5.53 -6.21 3.43
N LEU A 23 -6.40 -7.20 3.30
CA LEU A 23 -7.84 -7.05 3.54
C LEU A 23 -8.14 -7.51 4.95
N VAL A 24 -8.72 -6.62 5.76
CA VAL A 24 -9.09 -6.90 7.15
C VAL A 24 -10.57 -6.64 7.37
N GLU A 25 -11.18 -7.48 8.22
CA GLU A 25 -12.47 -7.21 8.84
C GLU A 25 -12.19 -6.63 10.22
N ILE A 26 -12.76 -5.47 10.54
CA ILE A 26 -12.60 -4.82 11.84
C ILE A 26 -13.97 -4.57 12.44
N ASP A 27 -14.23 -5.16 13.60
CA ASP A 27 -15.47 -5.00 14.34
C ASP A 27 -15.22 -4.33 15.69
N GLY A 28 -16.29 -3.83 16.29
CA GLY A 28 -16.23 -3.03 17.52
C GLY A 28 -16.14 -1.54 17.24
N THR A 29 -16.60 -0.75 18.20
CA THR A 29 -16.64 0.71 18.13
C THR A 29 -15.90 1.38 19.29
N ASN A 30 -15.48 0.59 20.29
CA ASN A 30 -14.73 1.02 21.46
C ASN A 30 -13.59 0.03 21.75
N GLN A 31 -12.76 0.31 22.75
CA GLN A 31 -11.62 -0.55 23.07
C GLN A 31 -12.03 -1.92 23.65
N ASP A 32 -13.19 -2.00 24.32
CA ASP A 32 -13.62 -3.22 25.01
C ASP A 32 -14.21 -4.26 24.02
N ASP A 33 -14.71 -3.81 22.88
CA ASP A 33 -15.31 -4.65 21.82
C ASP A 33 -14.50 -4.70 20.51
N PHE A 34 -13.33 -4.07 20.47
CA PHE A 34 -12.47 -4.05 19.28
C PHE A 34 -11.94 -5.45 18.96
N SER A 35 -12.19 -5.88 17.72
CA SER A 35 -11.61 -7.11 17.18
C SER A 35 -11.30 -6.95 15.70
N TRP A 36 -10.33 -7.72 15.21
CA TRP A 36 -9.98 -7.69 13.80
C TRP A 36 -9.60 -9.09 13.32
N ASN A 37 -9.81 -9.33 12.03
CA ASN A 37 -9.46 -10.56 11.36
C ASN A 37 -8.84 -10.25 9.99
N GLN A 38 -7.69 -10.85 9.70
CA GLN A 38 -7.08 -10.79 8.37
C GLN A 38 -7.79 -11.76 7.43
N ILE A 39 -8.39 -11.23 6.37
CA ILE A 39 -9.09 -12.03 5.36
C ILE A 39 -8.14 -12.44 4.23
N ALA A 40 -7.31 -11.50 3.76
CA ALA A 40 -6.36 -11.74 2.68
C ALA A 40 -5.12 -10.88 2.85
N PHE A 41 -4.00 -11.35 2.30
CA PHE A 41 -2.75 -10.61 2.23
C PHE A 41 -2.04 -10.93 0.93
N MET A 42 -1.42 -9.92 0.33
CA MET A 42 -0.53 -10.08 -0.80
C MET A 42 0.64 -9.10 -0.72
N SER A 43 1.71 -9.42 -1.45
CA SER A 43 2.85 -8.54 -1.64
C SER A 43 3.16 -8.43 -3.13
N ARG A 44 3.16 -7.20 -3.64
CA ARG A 44 3.36 -6.87 -5.05
C ARG A 44 4.75 -6.28 -5.25
N PRO A 45 5.71 -7.03 -5.82
CA PRO A 45 7.05 -6.51 -5.98
C PRO A 45 7.09 -5.39 -7.02
N TYR A 46 7.89 -4.35 -6.77
CA TYR A 46 8.21 -3.39 -7.82
C TYR A 46 9.07 -4.07 -8.88
N ASN A 47 8.82 -3.78 -10.15
CA ASN A 47 9.77 -4.18 -11.19
C ASN A 47 11.09 -3.41 -11.02
N LYS A 48 12.17 -3.97 -11.58
CA LYS A 48 13.54 -3.49 -11.37
C LYS A 48 13.72 -2.06 -11.84
N GLU A 49 13.11 -1.72 -12.98
CA GLU A 49 13.20 -0.40 -13.61
C GLU A 49 12.55 0.66 -12.73
N TYR A 50 11.35 0.38 -12.21
CA TYR A 50 10.61 1.25 -11.32
C TYR A 50 11.33 1.45 -9.98
N ARG A 51 11.81 0.36 -9.38
CA ARG A 51 12.59 0.39 -8.14
C ARG A 51 13.85 1.24 -8.28
N ASN A 52 14.59 1.07 -9.39
CA ASN A 52 15.78 1.90 -9.67
C ASN A 52 15.42 3.38 -9.85
N GLY A 53 14.28 3.66 -10.49
CA GLY A 53 13.76 5.02 -10.62
C GLY A 53 13.45 5.66 -9.27
N LEU A 54 12.80 4.93 -8.35
CA LEU A 54 12.55 5.38 -6.98
C LEU A 54 13.85 5.67 -6.23
N TYR A 55 14.85 4.78 -6.30
CA TYR A 55 16.16 5.02 -5.70
C TYR A 55 16.80 6.30 -6.26
N GLY A 56 16.76 6.50 -7.58
CA GLY A 56 17.28 7.72 -8.21
C GLY A 56 16.55 8.99 -7.75
N ALA A 57 15.23 8.93 -7.60
CA ALA A 57 14.43 10.04 -7.09
C ALA A 57 14.74 10.35 -5.61
N ILE A 58 15.01 9.34 -4.78
CA ILE A 58 15.40 9.54 -3.38
C ILE A 58 16.79 10.19 -3.29
N GLU A 59 17.77 9.71 -4.07
CA GLU A 59 19.14 10.21 -3.99
C GLU A 59 19.31 11.61 -4.59
N ARG A 60 18.66 11.87 -5.73
CA ARG A 60 18.93 13.04 -6.59
C ARG A 60 17.67 13.64 -7.21
N GLY A 61 16.50 13.38 -6.64
CA GLY A 61 15.23 13.82 -7.20
C GLY A 61 15.11 15.33 -7.32
N THR A 62 14.60 15.78 -8.46
CA THR A 62 14.12 17.15 -8.64
C THR A 62 12.66 17.24 -8.16
N PRO A 63 12.14 18.45 -7.86
CA PRO A 63 10.72 18.61 -7.52
C PRO A 63 9.77 18.00 -8.57
N GLU A 64 10.10 18.16 -9.85
CA GLU A 64 9.33 17.56 -10.95
C GLU A 64 9.32 16.04 -10.88
N LEU A 65 10.50 15.42 -10.71
CA LEU A 65 10.62 13.96 -10.64
C LEU A 65 9.90 13.39 -9.41
N LEU A 66 10.00 14.07 -8.26
CA LEU A 66 9.29 13.66 -7.04
C LEU A 66 7.76 13.75 -7.21
N CYS A 67 7.26 14.80 -7.87
CA CYS A 67 5.84 14.90 -8.21
C CYS A 67 5.37 13.80 -9.17
N GLN A 68 6.17 13.46 -10.18
CA GLN A 68 5.87 12.36 -11.10
C GLN A 68 5.78 11.02 -10.33
N PHE A 69 6.76 10.73 -9.46
CA PHE A 69 6.74 9.51 -8.65
C PHE A 69 5.63 9.49 -7.61
N ASN A 70 5.23 10.63 -7.04
CA ASN A 70 4.06 10.70 -6.16
C ASN A 70 2.79 10.18 -6.86
N THR A 71 2.51 10.68 -8.06
CA THR A 71 1.34 10.24 -8.83
C THR A 71 1.48 8.78 -9.25
N SER A 72 2.63 8.40 -9.79
CA SER A 72 2.87 7.04 -10.25
C SER A 72 2.80 6.01 -9.11
N LEU A 73 3.31 6.34 -7.91
CA LEU A 73 3.16 5.47 -6.73
C LEU A 73 1.69 5.32 -6.35
N GLY A 74 0.91 6.41 -6.41
CA GLY A 74 -0.54 6.34 -6.21
C GLY A 74 -1.22 5.33 -7.14
N GLU A 75 -0.83 5.30 -8.42
CA GLU A 75 -1.32 4.31 -9.39
C GLU A 75 -0.89 2.89 -9.02
N GLN A 76 0.36 2.68 -8.58
CA GLN A 76 0.83 1.37 -8.13
C GLN A 76 0.07 0.86 -6.90
N PHE A 77 -0.25 1.74 -5.95
CA PHE A 77 -1.06 1.42 -4.78
C PHE A 77 -2.51 1.09 -5.18
N GLY A 78 -3.11 1.87 -6.09
CA GLY A 78 -4.44 1.57 -6.61
C GLY A 78 -4.52 0.23 -7.32
N ALA A 79 -3.51 -0.09 -8.14
CA ALA A 79 -3.42 -1.38 -8.83
C ALA A 79 -3.30 -2.56 -7.85
N ALA A 80 -2.53 -2.41 -6.77
CA ALA A 80 -2.35 -3.46 -5.75
C ALA A 80 -3.66 -3.84 -5.03
N VAL A 81 -4.67 -2.96 -5.01
CA VAL A 81 -5.99 -3.26 -4.42
C VAL A 81 -6.86 -4.11 -5.35
N CYS A 82 -6.58 -4.10 -6.65
CA CYS A 82 -7.39 -4.78 -7.67
C CYS A 82 -6.87 -6.17 -8.08
N GLU A 83 -5.73 -6.60 -7.54
CA GLU A 83 -5.13 -7.94 -7.74
C GLU A 83 -5.67 -8.95 -6.73
#